data_AF-A0A660UT21-F1
#
_entry.id   AF-A0A660UT21-F1
#
_cell.length_a   1.000
_cell.length_b   1.000
_cell.length_c   1.000
_cell.angle_alpha   90.00
_cell.angle_beta   90.00
_cell.angle_gamma   90.00
#
_symmetry.space_group_name_H-M   'P 1'
#
loop_
_entity.id
_entity.type
_entity.pdbx_description
1 polymer ?
#
loop_
_entity_poly.entity_id
_entity_poly.type
_entity_poly.pdbx_seq_one_letter_code
_entity_poly.pdbx_strand_id
1 'polypeptide(L)' 'MSENLINRSACKQFTLRWANDHRRGWQPSRVSKQYLDDLENKVRLLIQDSVNKHRSVGKTVRDLF' A
#
# COMPACT_ATOMS: atom_id res chain seq x y z
N MET A 1 4.13 14.87 12.52
CA MET A 1 3.27 13.68 12.49
C MET A 1 3.58 12.92 11.21
N SER A 2 4.02 11.66 11.28
CA SER A 2 4.15 10.82 10.09
C SER A 2 2.76 10.29 9.75
N GLU A 3 2.07 10.96 8.82
CA GLU A 3 0.81 10.43 8.28
C GLU A 3 1.09 9.10 7.58
N ASN A 4 0.40 8.04 8.01
CA ASN A 4 0.48 6.74 7.35
C ASN A 4 -0.14 6.89 5.95
N LEU A 5 0.61 6.51 4.90
CA LEU A 5 0.12 6.56 3.52
C LEU A 5 -0.98 5.52 3.25
N ILE A 6 -1.07 4.50 4.11
CA ILE A 6 -2.03 3.40 3.99
C ILE A 6 -2.98 3.37 5.19
N ASN A 7 -4.22 2.94 4.95
CA ASN A 7 -5.11 2.56 6.04
C ASN A 7 -4.71 1.18 6.58
N ARG A 8 -3.88 1.18 7.62
CA ARG A 8 -3.33 -0.05 8.23
C ARG A 8 -4.40 -1.05 8.67
N SER A 9 -5.53 -0.57 9.18
CA SER A 9 -6.65 -1.42 9.62
C SER A 9 -7.30 -2.14 8.45
N ALA A 10 -7.57 -1.41 7.35
CA ALA A 10 -8.12 -2.00 6.13
C ALA A 10 -7.13 -3.00 5.49
N CYS A 11 -5.84 -2.63 5.41
CA CYS A 11 -4.80 -3.52 4.89
C CYS A 11 -4.68 -4.83 5.69
N LYS A 12 -4.78 -4.75 7.03
CA LYS A 12 -4.78 -5.93 7.90
C LYS A 12 -5.97 -6.84 7.60
N GLN A 13 -7.19 -6.29 7.59
CA GLN A 13 -8.41 -7.07 7.34
C GLN A 13 -8.36 -7.74 5.97
N PHE A 14 -7.96 -6.98 4.94
CA PHE A 14 -7.80 -7.51 3.58
C PHE A 14 -6.77 -8.64 3.53
N THR A 15 -5.59 -8.45 4.14
CA THR A 15 -4.52 -9.45 4.13
C THR A 15 -4.96 -10.77 4.75
N LEU A 16 -5.63 -10.72 5.90
CA LEU A 16 -6.12 -11.93 6.59
C LEU A 16 -7.20 -12.64 5.77
N ARG A 17 -8.15 -11.88 5.21
CA ARG A 17 -9.20 -12.43 4.34
C ARG A 17 -8.59 -13.09 3.11
N TRP A 18 -7.73 -12.37 2.39
CA TRP A 18 -7.08 -12.89 1.19
C TRP A 18 -6.27 -14.15 1.47
N ALA A 19 -5.52 -14.19 2.58
CA ALA A 19 -4.75 -15.36 3.00
C ALA A 19 -5.65 -16.58 3.24
N ASN A 20 -6.77 -16.40 3.94
CA ASN A 20 -7.75 -17.47 4.19
C ASN A 20 -8.38 -18.00 2.90
N ASP A 21 -8.69 -17.10 1.96
CA ASP A 21 -9.35 -17.45 0.71
C ASP A 21 -8.41 -18.16 -0.29
N HIS A 22 -7.11 -17.82 -0.27
CA HIS A 22 -6.17 -18.23 -1.32
C HIS A 22 -5.14 -19.27 -0.87
N ARG A 23 -4.99 -19.53 0.44
CA ARG A 23 -4.03 -20.52 0.95
C ARG A 23 -4.71 -21.57 1.81
N ARG A 24 -5.04 -22.69 1.18
CA ARG A 24 -5.65 -23.84 1.85
C ARG A 24 -4.76 -24.31 3.02
N GLY A 25 -5.32 -24.34 4.23
CA GLY A 25 -4.61 -24.75 5.45
C GLY A 25 -3.81 -23.65 6.14
N TRP A 26 -3.74 -22.43 5.58
CA TRP A 26 -3.11 -21.29 6.24
C TRP A 26 -4.18 -20.30 6.74
N GLN A 27 -4.31 -20.20 8.06
CA GLN A 27 -5.30 -19.34 8.71
C GLN A 27 -4.63 -18.32 9.64
N PRO A 28 -3.90 -17.34 9.09
CA PRO A 28 -3.27 -16.31 9.92
C PRO A 28 -4.37 -15.51 10.64
N SER A 29 -4.13 -15.18 11.91
CA SER A 29 -5.03 -14.33 12.73
C SER A 29 -4.45 -12.93 13.02
N ARG A 30 -3.17 -12.72 12.67
CA ARG A 30 -2.42 -11.49 12.95
C ARG A 30 -1.57 -11.12 11.73
N VAL A 31 -1.30 -9.82 11.63
CA VAL A 31 -0.37 -9.24 10.65
C VAL A 31 0.71 -8.52 11.45
N SER A 32 1.98 -8.75 11.10
CA SER A 32 3.10 -8.13 11.80
C SER A 32 3.18 -6.63 11.49
N LYS A 33 3.77 -5.87 12.42
CA LYS A 33 4.05 -4.45 12.19
C LYS A 33 4.96 -4.27 10.97
N GLN A 34 6.02 -5.07 10.88
CA GLN A 34 6.98 -5.04 9.77
C GLN A 34 6.31 -5.20 8.41
N TYR A 35 5.37 -6.15 8.27
CA TYR A 35 4.64 -6.33 7.01
C TYR A 35 3.91 -5.05 6.57
N LEU A 36 3.25 -4.37 7.51
CA LEU A 36 2.53 -3.13 7.22
C LEU A 36 3.49 -1.97 6.92
N ASP A 37 4.64 -1.93 7.61
CA ASP A 37 5.70 -0.94 7.36
C ASP A 37 6.32 -1.15 5.96
N ASP A 38 6.55 -2.40 5.55
CA ASP A 38 7.04 -2.75 4.22
C ASP A 38 6.02 -2.38 3.13
N LEU A 39 4.72 -2.60 3.38
CA LEU A 39 3.65 -2.21 2.47
C LEU A 39 3.64 -0.68 2.28
N GLU A 40 3.76 0.07 3.37
CA GLU A 40 3.80 1.53 3.33
C GLU A 40 5.02 2.06 2.58
N ASN A 41 6.19 1.44 2.78
CA ASN A 41 7.41 1.77 2.04
C ASN A 41 7.24 1.53 0.53
N LYS A 42 6.59 0.43 0.13
CA LYS A 42 6.30 0.16 -1.29
C LYS A 42 5.37 1.20 -1.89
N VAL A 43 4.31 1.59 -1.17
CA VAL A 43 3.38 2.64 -1.62
C VAL A 43 4.10 3.98 -1.74
N ARG A 44 4.97 4.31 -0.80
CA ARG A 44 5.80 5.52 -0.86
C ARG A 44 6.69 5.56 -2.11
N LEU A 45 7.41 4.47 -2.37
CA LEU A 45 8.27 4.35 -3.55
C LEU A 45 7.46 4.46 -4.84
N LEU A 46 6.27 3.85 -4.88
CA LEU A 46 5.37 3.93 -6.03
C LEU A 46 4.89 5.36 -6.26
N ILE A 47 4.46 6.08 -5.21
CA ILE A 47 4.03 7.48 -5.32
C ILE A 47 5.19 8.35 -5.81
N GLN A 48 6.40 8.17 -5.27
CA GLN A 48 7.59 8.93 -5.70
C GLN A 48 7.91 8.68 -7.17
N ASP A 49 7.90 7.42 -7.60
CA ASP A 49 8.13 7.05 -9.00
C ASP A 49 7.05 7.63 -9.93
N SER A 50 5.76 7.52 -9.57
CA SER A 50 4.66 8.14 -10.32
C SER A 50 4.82 9.65 -10.42
N VAL A 51 5.13 10.36 -9.33
CA VAL A 51 5.36 11.81 -9.35
C VAL A 51 6.52 12.19 -10.27
N ASN A 52 7.59 11.39 -10.32
CA ASN A 52 8.72 11.64 -11.21
C ASN A 52 8.36 11.41 -12.69
N LYS A 53 7.48 10.45 -12.98
CA LYS A 53 7.04 10.11 -14.34
C LYS A 53 6.01 11.09 -14.89
N HIS A 54 5.12 11.59 -14.06
CA HIS A 54 4.04 12.48 -14.46
C HIS A 54 4.42 13.94 -14.23
N ARG A 55 4.62 14.70 -15.32
CA ARG A 55 4.90 16.15 -15.21
C ARG A 55 3.65 16.90 -14.70
N SER A 56 3.87 17.99 -13.98
CA SER A 56 2.77 18.88 -13.63
C SER A 56 2.28 19.62 -14.88
N VAL A 57 0.97 19.53 -15.14
CA VAL A 57 0.28 20.43 -16.08
C VAL A 57 -0.49 21.43 -15.23
N GLY A 58 0.01 22.67 -15.18
CA GLY A 58 -0.46 23.65 -14.21
C GLY A 58 -0.09 23.23 -12.77
N LYS A 59 -1.09 22.96 -11.94
CA LYS A 59 -0.95 22.53 -10.52
C LYS A 59 -1.37 21.07 -10.28
N THR A 60 -1.54 20.28 -11.34
CA THR A 60 -2.03 18.91 -11.27
C THR A 60 -0.94 17.94 -11.72
N VAL A 61 -0.62 16.95 -10.90
CA VAL A 61 0.16 15.77 -11.33
C VAL A 61 -0.75 14.95 -12.22
N ARG A 62 -0.44 14.90 -13.51
CA ARG A 62 -1.30 14.24 -14.51
C ARG A 62 -0.44 13.38 -15.42
N ASP A 63 -0.97 12.22 -15.79
CA ASP A 63 -0.39 11.46 -16.88
C ASP A 63 -0.57 12.20 -18.21
N LEU A 64 0.53 12.35 -18.94
CA LEU A 64 0.57 13.11 -20.19
C LEU A 64 0.29 12.22 -21.41
N PHE A 65 0.11 10.92 -21.20
CA PHE A 65 -0.16 9.91 -22.23
C PHE A 65 -1.63 9.48 -22.22
#